data_AF-A0A2S1LLD4-F1
#
_entry.id   AF-A0A2S1LLD4-F1
#
_cell.length_a   1.000
_cell.length_b   1.000
_cell.length_c   1.000
_cell.angle_alpha   90.00
_cell.angle_beta   90.00
_cell.angle_gamma   90.00
#
_symmetry.space_group_name_H-M   'P 1'
#
loop_
_entity.id
_entity.type
_entity.pdbx_description
1 polymer ?
#
loop_
_entity_poly.entity_id
_entity_poly.type
_entity_poly.pdbx_seq_one_letter_code
_entity_poly.pdbx_strand_id
1 'polypeptide(L)'
;MYGFVVLAAISFILIFYFLNRIKTSNTNENVPVKEIVRLSLPMGVSNVIMYLLLSIDIFILKKYFGNQAVAHYSVALKIITILSMIILSATINISPKISELYNSKKFLELEALCRKTAKIIFSVNVVISVLLGLFIKQVLLFFGPEYLAIQNVFFVLLFSQLFCSVFGVVPVYLNMTERSRIFQKILLITLSINTALNCILIPLYGAMGAAIVFTSSVVFWNICVVIYVYKKDRIKLYFN
;
A
#
# COMPACT_ATOMS: atom_id res chain seq x y z
N MET A 1 -7.47 -5.64 -24.82
CA MET A 1 -6.35 -4.66 -24.84
C MET A 1 -6.76 -3.32 -25.41
N TYR A 2 -7.38 -3.24 -26.60
CA TYR A 2 -7.79 -1.97 -27.22
C TYR A 2 -8.73 -1.10 -26.39
N GLY A 3 -9.70 -1.69 -25.67
CA GLY A 3 -10.63 -0.92 -24.83
C GLY A 3 -9.96 -0.13 -23.70
N PHE A 4 -8.87 -0.64 -23.13
CA PHE A 4 -8.11 0.05 -22.09
C PHE A 4 -7.37 1.28 -22.65
N VAL A 5 -6.83 1.17 -23.86
CA VAL A 5 -6.15 2.27 -24.56
C VAL A 5 -7.14 3.38 -24.91
N VAL A 6 -8.34 3.02 -25.37
CA VAL A 6 -9.40 3.98 -25.70
C VAL A 6 -9.88 4.71 -24.44
N LEU A 7 -10.14 4.00 -23.34
CA LEU A 7 -10.52 4.60 -22.05
C LEU A 7 -9.44 5.54 -21.50
N ALA A 8 -8.17 5.15 -21.59
CA ALA A 8 -7.05 5.99 -21.16
C ALA A 8 -6.94 7.27 -22.00
N ALA A 9 -7.11 7.18 -23.32
CA ALA A 9 -7.10 8.33 -24.22
C ALA A 9 -8.27 9.29 -23.93
N ILE A 10 -9.48 8.76 -23.72
CA ILE A 10 -10.66 9.56 -23.38
C ILE A 10 -10.48 10.26 -22.02
N SER A 11 -9.97 9.53 -21.02
CA SER A 11 -9.67 10.10 -19.69
C SER A 11 -8.63 11.22 -19.77
N PHE A 12 -7.57 11.02 -20.57
CA PHE A 12 -6.54 12.03 -20.79
C PHE A 12 -7.09 13.29 -21.46
N ILE A 13 -7.92 13.14 -22.51
CA ILE A 13 -8.56 14.25 -23.23
C ILE A 13 -9.52 15.01 -22.31
N LEU A 14 -10.34 14.30 -21.53
CA LEU A 14 -11.27 14.90 -20.58
C LEU A 14 -10.52 15.67 -19.50
N ILE A 15 -9.47 15.10 -18.92
CA ILE A 15 -8.62 15.77 -17.92
C ILE A 15 -8.01 17.03 -18.52
N PHE A 16 -7.43 16.95 -19.72
CA PHE A 16 -6.85 18.10 -20.40
C PHE A 16 -7.90 19.19 -20.69
N TYR A 17 -9.08 18.80 -21.13
CA TYR A 17 -10.20 19.71 -21.38
C TYR A 17 -10.71 20.36 -20.09
N PHE A 18 -10.90 19.59 -19.00
CA PHE A 18 -11.35 20.11 -17.72
C PHE A 18 -10.29 21.01 -17.06
N LEU A 19 -9.00 20.67 -17.15
CA LEU A 19 -7.91 21.51 -16.66
C LEU A 19 -7.84 22.86 -17.39
N ASN A 20 -8.09 22.87 -18.71
CA ASN A 20 -8.19 24.13 -19.48
C ASN A 20 -9.47 24.93 -19.17
N ARG A 21 -10.51 24.28 -18.63
CA ARG A 21 -11.81 24.91 -18.33
C ARG A 21 -11.93 25.40 -16.89
N ILE A 22 -11.09 24.89 -15.99
CA ILE A 22 -10.90 25.49 -14.67
C ILE A 22 -10.24 26.85 -14.92
N LYS A 23 -11.00 27.93 -14.72
CA LYS A 23 -10.46 29.28 -14.58
C LYS A 23 -9.35 29.19 -13.54
N THR A 24 -8.11 29.26 -13.99
CA THR A 24 -6.97 29.54 -13.12
C THR A 24 -7.33 30.80 -12.38
N SER A 25 -7.73 30.65 -11.11
CA SER A 25 -7.70 31.78 -10.19
C SER A 25 -6.29 32.33 -10.29
N ASN A 26 -6.14 33.60 -10.68
CA ASN A 26 -4.87 34.30 -10.74
C ASN A 26 -4.32 34.47 -9.31
N THR A 27 -3.95 33.37 -8.66
CA THR A 27 -3.00 33.39 -7.56
C THR A 27 -1.64 33.39 -8.23
N ASN A 28 -1.04 34.58 -8.36
CA ASN A 28 0.38 34.80 -8.65
C ASN A 28 1.26 34.24 -7.51
N GLU A 29 1.00 33.02 -7.05
CA GLU A 29 1.96 32.27 -6.27
C GLU A 29 2.91 31.66 -7.29
N ASN A 30 4.09 32.25 -7.41
CA ASN A 30 5.22 31.64 -8.10
C ASN A 30 5.61 30.37 -7.33
N VAL A 31 4.81 29.31 -7.39
CA VAL A 31 5.15 28.01 -6.80
C VAL A 31 6.30 27.47 -7.64
N PRO A 32 7.52 27.37 -7.08
CA PRO A 32 8.67 26.99 -7.89
C PRO A 32 8.51 25.53 -8.29
N VAL A 33 8.38 25.27 -9.59
CA VAL A 33 8.27 23.91 -10.17
C VAL A 33 9.34 22.97 -9.63
N LYS A 34 10.55 23.50 -9.39
CA LYS A 34 11.68 22.79 -8.77
C LYS A 34 11.36 22.22 -7.38
N GLU A 35 10.60 22.93 -6.56
CA GLU A 35 10.20 22.51 -5.23
C GLU A 35 9.11 21.44 -5.26
N ILE A 36 8.10 21.62 -6.13
CA ILE A 36 7.06 20.62 -6.39
C ILE A 36 7.71 19.29 -6.82
N VAL A 37 8.62 19.34 -7.79
CA VAL A 37 9.34 18.14 -8.28
C VAL A 37 10.20 17.55 -7.16
N ARG A 38 10.91 18.37 -6.38
CA ARG A 38 11.77 17.89 -5.29
C ARG A 38 11.00 17.20 -4.16
N LEU A 39 9.76 17.61 -3.89
CA LEU A 39 8.87 17.01 -2.89
C LEU A 39 8.15 15.77 -3.43
N SER A 40 7.70 15.81 -4.69
CA SER A 40 6.91 14.75 -5.32
C SER A 40 7.76 13.56 -5.78
N LEU A 41 9.01 13.78 -6.19
CA LEU A 41 9.88 12.73 -6.73
C LEU A 41 10.14 11.60 -5.72
N PRO A 42 10.51 11.85 -4.44
CA PRO A 42 10.63 10.79 -3.44
C PRO A 42 9.34 9.99 -3.21
N MET A 43 8.18 10.64 -3.30
CA MET A 43 6.87 9.97 -3.18
C MET A 43 6.60 9.08 -4.39
N GLY A 44 6.89 9.56 -5.60
CA GLY A 44 6.78 8.78 -6.83
C GLY A 44 7.67 7.52 -6.79
N VAL A 45 8.94 7.69 -6.37
CA VAL A 45 9.85 6.54 -6.23
C VAL A 45 9.36 5.55 -5.17
N SER A 46 8.81 6.03 -4.05
CA SER A 46 8.22 5.16 -3.02
C SER A 46 7.07 4.30 -3.58
N ASN A 47 6.22 4.88 -4.43
CA ASN A 47 5.14 4.14 -5.09
C ASN A 47 5.68 3.09 -6.07
N VAL A 48 6.72 3.41 -6.84
CA VAL A 48 7.38 2.43 -7.73
C VAL A 48 7.97 1.27 -6.91
N ILE A 49 8.63 1.56 -5.79
CA ILE A 49 9.18 0.53 -4.90
C ILE A 49 8.06 -0.35 -4.32
N MET A 50 6.94 0.24 -3.88
CA MET A 50 5.78 -0.54 -3.42
C MET A 50 5.21 -1.45 -4.52
N TYR A 51 5.12 -0.96 -5.75
CA TYR A 51 4.66 -1.76 -6.88
C TYR A 51 5.62 -2.92 -7.18
N LEU A 52 6.93 -2.67 -7.07
CA LEU A 52 7.96 -3.71 -7.19
C LEU A 52 7.82 -4.75 -6.07
N LEU A 53 7.62 -4.34 -4.82
CA LEU A 53 7.39 -5.25 -3.69
C LEU A 53 6.18 -6.19 -3.93
N LEU A 54 5.13 -5.70 -4.60
CA LEU A 54 3.96 -6.53 -4.95
C LEU A 54 4.21 -7.47 -6.14
N SER A 55 5.12 -7.09 -7.05
CA SER A 55 5.29 -7.76 -8.34
C SER A 55 6.50 -8.70 -8.38
N ILE A 56 7.53 -8.43 -7.58
CA ILE A 56 8.81 -9.16 -7.63
C ILE A 56 8.63 -10.63 -7.24
N ASP A 57 7.78 -10.89 -6.24
CA ASP A 57 7.37 -12.23 -5.82
C ASP A 57 6.81 -13.02 -7.01
N ILE A 58 5.96 -12.40 -7.83
CA ILE A 58 5.34 -13.01 -9.00
C ILE A 58 6.36 -13.34 -10.07
N PHE A 59 7.30 -12.43 -10.35
CA PHE A 59 8.36 -12.66 -11.34
C PHE A 59 9.28 -13.82 -10.94
N ILE A 60 9.67 -13.88 -9.66
CA ILE A 60 10.51 -14.96 -9.14
C ILE A 60 9.73 -16.28 -9.13
N LEU A 61 8.48 -16.28 -8.64
CA LEU A 61 7.61 -17.45 -8.63
C LEU A 61 7.40 -18.02 -10.05
N LYS A 62 7.19 -17.14 -11.05
CA LYS A 62 7.08 -17.51 -12.46
C LYS A 62 8.30 -18.27 -12.96
N LYS A 63 9.49 -17.82 -12.58
CA LYS A 63 10.77 -18.41 -13.02
C LYS A 63 10.93 -19.85 -12.53
N TYR A 64 10.48 -20.16 -11.30
CA TYR A 64 10.70 -21.47 -10.68
C TYR A 64 9.52 -22.44 -10.86
N PHE A 65 8.27 -21.96 -10.81
CA PHE A 65 7.06 -22.81 -10.78
C PHE A 65 6.11 -22.58 -11.97
N GLY A 66 6.46 -21.70 -12.91
CA GLY A 66 5.70 -21.48 -14.14
C GLY A 66 4.40 -20.67 -13.96
N ASN A 67 3.59 -20.64 -15.02
CA ASN A 67 2.42 -19.75 -15.11
C ASN A 67 1.24 -20.17 -14.22
N GLN A 68 1.07 -21.46 -13.95
CA GLN A 68 -0.05 -21.96 -13.15
C GLN A 68 0.08 -21.51 -11.68
N ALA A 69 1.26 -21.67 -11.07
CA ALA A 69 1.53 -21.19 -9.72
C ALA A 69 1.33 -19.67 -9.59
N VAL A 70 1.74 -18.91 -10.61
CA VAL A 70 1.53 -17.46 -10.70
C VAL A 70 0.05 -17.12 -10.76
N ALA A 71 -0.74 -17.85 -11.54
CA ALA A 71 -2.18 -17.62 -11.64
C ALA A 71 -2.86 -17.79 -10.27
N HIS A 72 -2.57 -18.88 -9.56
CA HIS A 72 -3.10 -19.12 -8.22
C HIS A 72 -2.69 -18.02 -7.23
N TYR A 73 -1.38 -17.72 -7.13
CA TYR A 73 -0.88 -16.68 -6.22
C TYR A 73 -1.45 -15.29 -6.54
N SER A 74 -1.59 -14.95 -7.82
CA SER A 74 -2.15 -13.67 -8.25
C SER A 74 -3.63 -13.51 -7.87
N VAL A 75 -4.41 -14.59 -7.86
CA VAL A 75 -5.80 -14.55 -7.38
C VAL A 75 -5.84 -14.24 -5.89
N ALA A 76 -5.00 -14.89 -5.07
CA ALA A 76 -4.92 -14.59 -3.64
C ALA A 76 -4.57 -13.11 -3.39
N LEU A 77 -3.54 -12.58 -4.07
CA LEU A 77 -3.14 -11.18 -3.96
C LEU A 77 -4.24 -10.21 -4.39
N LYS A 78 -4.97 -10.52 -5.47
CA LYS A 78 -6.08 -9.68 -5.94
C LYS A 78 -7.20 -9.58 -4.91
N ILE A 79 -7.58 -10.69 -4.28
CA ILE A 79 -8.61 -10.70 -3.23
C ILE A 79 -8.17 -9.79 -2.06
N ILE A 80 -6.88 -9.86 -1.68
CA ILE A 80 -6.35 -9.09 -0.54
C ILE A 80 -6.15 -7.61 -0.88
N THR A 81 -5.97 -7.28 -2.15
CA THR A 81 -5.90 -5.88 -2.61
C THR A 81 -7.16 -5.10 -2.28
N ILE A 82 -8.33 -5.77 -2.17
CA ILE A 82 -9.58 -5.14 -1.72
C ILE A 82 -9.41 -4.50 -0.34
N LEU A 83 -8.70 -5.16 0.58
CA LEU A 83 -8.43 -4.63 1.91
C LEU A 83 -7.45 -3.45 1.87
N SER A 84 -6.54 -3.40 0.89
CA SER A 84 -5.64 -2.26 0.68
C SER A 84 -6.39 -1.03 0.16
N MET A 85 -7.44 -1.24 -0.64
CA MET A 85 -8.27 -0.13 -1.12
C MET A 85 -9.00 0.59 0.01
N ILE A 86 -9.33 -0.10 1.10
CA ILE A 86 -9.94 0.50 2.30
C ILE A 86 -8.95 1.45 2.98
N ILE A 87 -7.70 1.01 3.16
CA ILE A 87 -6.62 1.84 3.71
C ILE A 87 -6.42 3.08 2.82
N LEU A 88 -6.33 2.88 1.51
CA LEU A 88 -6.15 3.96 0.54
C LEU A 88 -7.30 4.98 0.59
N SER A 89 -8.55 4.51 0.58
CA SER A 89 -9.74 5.36 0.59
C SER A 89 -9.83 6.22 1.86
N ALA A 90 -9.52 5.63 3.02
CA ALA A 90 -9.51 6.37 4.28
C ALA A 90 -8.37 7.40 4.33
N THR A 91 -7.18 7.04 3.81
CA THR A 91 -5.99 7.89 3.92
C THR A 91 -5.96 9.05 2.93
N ILE A 92 -6.51 8.89 1.72
CA ILE A 92 -6.62 9.99 0.74
C ILE A 92 -7.39 11.17 1.34
N ASN A 93 -8.49 10.90 2.06
CA ASN A 93 -9.35 11.94 2.63
C ASN A 93 -8.69 12.72 3.78
N ILE A 94 -7.80 12.09 4.55
CA ILE A 94 -7.14 12.73 5.70
C ILE A 94 -5.77 13.32 5.37
N SER A 95 -5.17 12.95 4.24
CA SER A 95 -3.86 13.43 3.79
C SER A 95 -3.71 14.97 3.85
N PRO A 96 -4.61 15.77 3.24
CA PRO A 96 -4.49 17.24 3.29
C PRO A 96 -4.64 17.78 4.72
N LYS A 97 -5.54 17.20 5.52
CA LYS A 97 -5.75 17.60 6.93
C LYS A 97 -4.52 17.31 7.80
N ILE A 98 -3.81 16.21 7.55
CA ILE A 98 -2.55 15.90 8.24
C ILE A 98 -1.53 17.02 7.98
N SER A 99 -1.37 17.42 6.72
CA SER A 99 -0.42 18.48 6.35
C SER A 99 -0.79 19.82 7.01
N GLU A 100 -2.06 20.20 6.96
CA GLU A 100 -2.57 21.43 7.58
C GLU A 100 -2.35 21.47 9.10
N LEU A 101 -2.75 20.41 9.81
CA LEU A 101 -2.62 20.33 11.28
C LEU A 101 -1.16 20.27 11.73
N TYR A 102 -0.31 19.60 10.97
CA TYR A 102 1.13 19.53 11.24
C TYR A 102 1.78 20.92 11.08
N ASN A 103 1.50 21.62 9.98
CA ASN A 103 2.02 22.96 9.73
C ASN A 103 1.50 23.99 10.75
N SER A 104 0.25 23.82 11.18
CA SER A 104 -0.38 24.64 12.23
C SER A 104 0.06 24.29 13.66
N LYS A 105 0.98 23.31 13.83
CA LYS A 105 1.48 22.82 15.12
C LYS A 105 0.38 22.31 16.08
N LYS A 106 -0.77 21.89 15.55
CA LYS A 106 -1.91 21.36 16.31
C LYS A 106 -1.76 19.86 16.56
N PHE A 107 -0.74 19.47 17.30
CA PHE A 107 -0.35 18.06 17.45
C PHE A 107 -1.40 17.18 18.14
N LEU A 108 -2.18 17.73 19.08
CA LEU A 108 -3.26 16.98 19.76
C LEU A 108 -4.40 16.61 18.80
N GLU A 109 -4.84 17.57 17.98
CA GLU A 109 -5.87 17.33 16.96
C GLU A 109 -5.38 16.37 15.87
N LEU A 110 -4.10 16.49 15.49
CA LEU A 110 -3.45 15.60 14.54
C LEU A 110 -3.37 14.16 15.05
N GLU A 111 -2.99 13.95 16.32
CA GLU A 111 -2.96 12.63 16.94
C GLU A 111 -4.37 12.03 17.00
N ALA A 112 -5.36 12.80 17.43
CA ALA A 112 -6.75 12.37 17.49
C ALA A 112 -7.29 11.96 16.10
N LEU A 113 -7.00 12.76 15.06
CA LEU A 113 -7.39 12.47 13.67
C LEU A 113 -6.76 11.16 13.18
N CYS A 114 -5.45 11.00 13.37
CA CYS A 114 -4.73 9.81 12.94
C CYS A 114 -5.21 8.56 13.68
N ARG A 115 -5.37 8.62 15.00
CA ARG A 115 -5.85 7.51 15.83
C ARG A 115 -7.29 7.12 15.47
N LYS A 116 -8.18 8.10 15.28
CA LYS A 116 -9.56 7.84 14.84
C LYS A 116 -9.59 7.14 13.49
N THR A 117 -8.77 7.59 12.55
CA THR A 117 -8.71 7.01 11.21
C THR A 117 -8.11 5.60 11.24
N ALA A 118 -7.03 5.38 11.99
CA ALA A 118 -6.46 4.06 12.20
C ALA A 118 -7.48 3.08 12.82
N LYS A 119 -8.27 3.53 13.80
CA LYS A 119 -9.37 2.73 14.38
C LYS A 119 -10.41 2.33 13.35
N ILE A 120 -10.85 3.27 12.50
CA ILE A 120 -11.83 2.99 11.45
C ILE A 120 -11.26 1.98 10.44
N ILE A 121 -10.04 2.22 9.94
CA ILE A 121 -9.36 1.34 8.99
C ILE A 121 -9.25 -0.07 9.56
N PHE A 122 -8.75 -0.21 10.79
CA PHE A 122 -8.59 -1.51 11.44
C PHE A 122 -9.93 -2.21 11.64
N SER A 123 -10.94 -1.51 12.16
CA SER A 123 -12.27 -2.11 12.43
C SER A 123 -12.93 -2.63 11.15
N VAL A 124 -12.91 -1.83 10.08
CA VAL A 124 -13.47 -2.22 8.79
C VAL A 124 -12.68 -3.38 8.17
N ASN A 125 -11.35 -3.33 8.21
CA ASN A 125 -10.51 -4.41 7.69
C ASN A 125 -10.67 -5.72 8.48
N VAL A 126 -10.86 -5.67 9.80
CA VAL A 126 -11.13 -6.86 10.61
C VAL A 126 -12.45 -7.50 10.19
N VAL A 127 -13.54 -6.72 10.10
CA VAL A 127 -14.85 -7.25 9.70
C VAL A 127 -14.77 -7.93 8.33
N ILE A 128 -14.16 -7.26 7.35
CA ILE A 128 -14.04 -7.79 5.98
C ILE A 128 -13.09 -8.99 5.93
N SER A 129 -12.01 -8.98 6.71
CA SER A 129 -11.07 -10.11 6.77
C SER A 129 -11.71 -11.34 7.41
N VAL A 130 -12.54 -11.18 8.43
CA VAL A 130 -13.31 -12.28 9.03
C VAL A 130 -14.29 -12.85 8.01
N LEU A 131 -15.05 -12.00 7.31
CA LEU A 131 -15.96 -12.45 6.26
C LEU A 131 -15.21 -13.18 5.14
N LEU A 132 -14.12 -12.61 4.64
CA LEU A 132 -13.29 -13.26 3.62
C LEU A 132 -12.71 -14.59 4.10
N GLY A 133 -12.22 -14.66 5.34
CA GLY A 133 -11.67 -15.88 5.92
C GLY A 133 -12.71 -17.00 6.05
N LEU A 134 -13.96 -16.67 6.41
CA LEU A 134 -15.06 -17.63 6.49
C LEU A 134 -15.51 -18.15 5.13
N PHE A 135 -15.58 -17.26 4.13
CA PHE A 135 -16.06 -17.59 2.78
C PHE A 135 -14.94 -17.89 1.78
N ILE A 136 -13.68 -17.98 2.21
CA ILE A 136 -12.54 -18.10 1.29
C ILE A 136 -12.62 -19.36 0.43
N LYS A 137 -13.12 -20.47 0.96
CA LYS A 137 -13.26 -21.72 0.20
C LYS A 137 -14.22 -21.55 -0.98
N GLN A 138 -15.37 -20.91 -0.75
CA GLN A 138 -16.36 -20.62 -1.77
C GLN A 138 -15.81 -19.63 -2.80
N VAL A 139 -15.10 -18.59 -2.34
CA VAL A 139 -14.44 -17.62 -3.23
C VAL A 139 -13.39 -18.30 -4.11
N LEU A 140 -12.54 -19.17 -3.56
CA LEU A 140 -11.53 -19.89 -4.34
C LEU A 140 -12.16 -20.91 -5.30
N LEU A 141 -13.21 -21.63 -4.86
CA LEU A 141 -13.97 -22.55 -5.72
C LEU A 141 -14.59 -21.84 -6.93
N PHE A 142 -14.99 -20.58 -6.80
CA PHE A 142 -15.48 -19.79 -7.92
C PHE A 142 -14.43 -19.58 -9.02
N PHE A 143 -13.14 -19.55 -8.67
CA PHE A 143 -12.04 -19.52 -9.64
C PHE A 143 -11.65 -20.91 -10.16
N GLY A 144 -12.11 -21.97 -9.50
CA GLY A 144 -11.89 -23.37 -9.86
C GLY A 144 -11.35 -24.21 -8.69
N PRO A 145 -11.55 -25.54 -8.72
CA PRO A 145 -11.15 -26.42 -7.62
C PRO A 145 -9.64 -26.43 -7.36
N GLU A 146 -8.82 -26.21 -8.39
CA GLU A 146 -7.35 -26.13 -8.27
C GLU A 146 -6.88 -24.98 -7.36
N TYR A 147 -7.69 -23.92 -7.22
CA TYR A 147 -7.36 -22.78 -6.36
C TYR A 147 -7.54 -23.07 -4.87
N LEU A 148 -8.15 -24.18 -4.47
CA LEU A 148 -8.22 -24.56 -3.05
C LEU A 148 -6.84 -24.82 -2.44
N ALA A 149 -5.85 -25.21 -3.26
CA ALA A 149 -4.49 -25.49 -2.80
C ALA A 149 -3.79 -24.26 -2.18
N ILE A 150 -4.21 -23.04 -2.53
CA ILE A 150 -3.64 -21.78 -2.01
C ILE A 150 -4.38 -21.20 -0.80
N GLN A 151 -5.31 -21.95 -0.19
CA GLN A 151 -6.06 -21.46 0.96
C GLN A 151 -5.13 -21.02 2.11
N ASN A 152 -4.07 -21.78 2.38
CA ASN A 152 -3.10 -21.44 3.44
C ASN A 152 -2.28 -20.19 3.08
N VAL A 153 -1.92 -20.04 1.80
CA VAL A 153 -1.22 -18.85 1.27
C VAL A 153 -2.07 -17.60 1.49
N PHE A 154 -3.38 -17.71 1.23
CA PHE A 154 -4.32 -16.61 1.45
C PHE A 154 -4.35 -16.15 2.91
N PHE A 155 -4.40 -17.07 3.88
CA PHE A 155 -4.43 -16.70 5.30
C PHE A 155 -3.16 -15.97 5.76
N VAL A 156 -1.98 -16.35 5.25
CA VAL A 156 -0.73 -15.64 5.53
C VAL A 156 -0.77 -14.22 5.00
N LEU A 157 -1.19 -14.04 3.75
CA LEU A 157 -1.34 -12.72 3.15
C LEU A 157 -2.44 -11.90 3.86
N LEU A 158 -3.54 -12.53 4.30
CA LEU A 158 -4.61 -11.87 5.06
C LEU A 158 -4.09 -11.30 6.38
N PHE A 159 -3.25 -12.08 7.08
CA PHE A 159 -2.58 -11.63 8.29
C PHE A 159 -1.69 -10.41 8.04
N SER A 160 -0.92 -10.42 6.94
CA SER A 160 -0.09 -9.27 6.55
C SER A 160 -0.90 -7.97 6.42
N GLN A 161 -2.11 -8.09 5.87
CA GLN A 161 -2.97 -6.96 5.58
C GLN A 161 -3.66 -6.43 6.84
N LEU A 162 -4.06 -7.33 7.75
CA LEU A 162 -4.53 -6.95 9.08
C LEU A 162 -3.43 -6.22 9.85
N PHE A 163 -2.20 -6.70 9.81
CA PHE A 163 -1.06 -6.02 10.43
C PHE A 163 -0.83 -4.63 9.83
N CYS A 164 -0.85 -4.53 8.50
CA CYS A 164 -0.73 -3.26 7.78
C CYS A 164 -1.84 -2.27 8.18
N SER A 165 -3.06 -2.75 8.40
CA SER A 165 -4.21 -1.91 8.77
C SER A 165 -4.07 -1.22 10.13
N VAL A 166 -3.35 -1.83 11.08
CA VAL A 166 -3.04 -1.23 12.39
C VAL A 166 -2.19 0.04 12.22
N PHE A 167 -1.29 0.04 11.24
CA PHE A 167 -0.33 1.11 10.98
C PHE A 167 -0.62 1.89 9.70
N GLY A 168 -1.81 1.72 9.10
CA GLY A 168 -2.12 2.19 7.76
C GLY A 168 -2.00 3.71 7.55
N VAL A 169 -2.09 4.50 8.63
CA VAL A 169 -1.99 5.98 8.59
C VAL A 169 -0.54 6.46 8.61
N VAL A 170 0.39 5.68 9.17
CA VAL A 170 1.78 6.10 9.43
C VAL A 170 2.58 6.42 8.15
N PRO A 171 2.46 5.66 7.05
CA PRO A 171 3.12 5.98 5.78
C PRO A 171 2.67 7.32 5.20
N VAL A 172 1.37 7.59 5.28
CA VAL A 172 0.79 8.84 4.78
C VAL A 172 1.23 10.00 5.64
N TYR A 173 1.29 9.82 6.96
CA TYR A 173 1.86 10.82 7.87
C TYR A 173 3.30 11.21 7.50
N LEU A 174 4.19 10.24 7.23
CA LEU A 174 5.56 10.56 6.81
C LEU A 174 5.62 11.34 5.49
N ASN A 175 4.75 10.99 4.54
CA ASN A 175 4.69 11.70 3.27
C ASN A 175 4.18 13.14 3.42
N MET A 176 3.13 13.34 4.24
CA MET A 176 2.51 14.66 4.46
C MET A 176 3.32 15.59 5.39
N THR A 177 4.32 15.06 6.10
CA THR A 177 5.23 15.82 6.99
C THR A 177 6.60 16.07 6.36
N GLU A 178 6.68 16.05 5.03
CA GLU A 178 7.90 16.28 4.21
C GLU A 178 9.05 15.29 4.47
N ARG A 179 8.74 14.12 5.07
CA ARG A 179 9.70 13.07 5.40
C ARG A 179 9.63 11.89 4.43
N SER A 180 9.09 12.11 3.23
CA SER A 180 8.95 11.13 2.15
C SER A 180 10.29 10.47 1.76
N ARG A 181 11.42 11.19 1.85
CA ARG A 181 12.77 10.63 1.61
C ARG A 181 13.15 9.53 2.59
N ILE A 182 12.69 9.61 3.83
CA ILE A 182 12.99 8.62 4.87
C ILE A 182 12.18 7.36 4.61
N PHE A 183 10.90 7.54 4.28
CA PHE A 183 10.04 6.46 3.85
C PHE A 183 10.61 5.73 2.61
N GLN A 184 11.04 6.48 1.61
CA GLN A 184 11.71 5.95 0.41
C GLN A 184 12.92 5.08 0.77
N LYS A 185 13.80 5.53 1.67
CA LYS A 185 14.97 4.76 2.11
C LYS A 185 14.60 3.46 2.82
N ILE A 186 13.59 3.50 3.70
CA ILE A 186 13.09 2.30 4.39
C ILE A 186 12.54 1.30 3.36
N LEU A 187 11.76 1.77 2.39
CA LEU A 187 11.22 0.92 1.33
C LEU A 187 12.32 0.31 0.45
N LEU A 188 13.37 1.06 0.13
CA LEU A 188 14.49 0.56 -0.67
C LEU A 188 15.23 -0.58 0.05
N ILE A 189 15.52 -0.40 1.35
CA ILE A 189 16.13 -1.45 2.18
C ILE A 189 15.20 -2.67 2.26
N THR A 190 13.90 -2.44 2.41
CA THR A 190 12.90 -3.51 2.44
C THR A 190 12.86 -4.28 1.13
N LEU A 191 12.90 -3.61 -0.01
CA LEU A 191 12.94 -4.25 -1.33
C LEU A 191 14.19 -5.11 -1.50
N SER A 192 15.35 -4.66 -1.04
CA SER A 192 16.58 -5.46 -1.08
C SER A 192 16.46 -6.72 -0.24
N ILE A 193 15.95 -6.61 1.00
CA ILE A 193 15.73 -7.77 1.89
C ILE A 193 14.68 -8.72 1.30
N ASN A 194 13.56 -8.17 0.81
CA ASN A 194 12.49 -8.92 0.16
C ASN A 194 13.02 -9.74 -1.02
N THR A 195 13.79 -9.11 -1.92
CA THR A 195 14.35 -9.77 -3.10
C THR A 195 15.29 -10.91 -2.70
N ALA A 196 16.16 -10.67 -1.71
CA ALA A 196 17.09 -11.70 -1.21
C ALA A 196 16.34 -12.90 -0.59
N LEU A 197 15.33 -12.62 0.26
CA LEU A 197 14.52 -13.66 0.88
C LEU A 197 13.70 -14.44 -0.15
N ASN A 198 13.16 -13.77 -1.17
CA ASN A 198 12.41 -14.41 -2.25
C ASN A 198 13.26 -15.42 -3.03
N CYS A 199 14.52 -15.07 -3.32
CA CYS A 199 15.44 -15.99 -4.00
C CYS A 199 15.74 -17.28 -3.19
N ILE A 200 15.50 -17.28 -1.87
CA ILE A 200 15.75 -18.43 -0.99
C ILE A 200 14.45 -19.18 -0.68
N LEU A 201 13.39 -18.47 -0.27
CA LEU A 201 12.15 -19.09 0.20
C LEU A 201 11.24 -19.56 -0.93
N ILE A 202 11.22 -18.88 -2.09
CA ILE A 202 10.37 -19.31 -3.20
C ILE A 202 10.81 -20.67 -3.74
N PRO A 203 12.10 -20.95 -4.03
CA PRO A 203 12.51 -22.28 -4.49
C PRO A 203 12.17 -23.41 -3.52
N LEU A 204 12.15 -23.13 -2.21
CA LEU A 204 11.88 -24.13 -1.17
C LEU A 204 10.38 -24.34 -0.89
N TYR A 205 9.59 -23.27 -0.87
CA TYR A 205 8.20 -23.28 -0.40
C TYR A 205 7.17 -22.80 -1.44
N GLY A 206 7.61 -22.46 -2.66
CA GLY A 206 6.75 -21.98 -3.74
C GLY A 206 5.94 -20.74 -3.37
N ALA A 207 4.63 -20.78 -3.65
CA ALA A 207 3.71 -19.68 -3.37
C ALA A 207 3.58 -19.36 -1.86
N MET A 208 3.77 -20.35 -0.98
CA MET A 208 3.78 -20.13 0.47
C MET A 208 5.02 -19.32 0.88
N GLY A 209 6.17 -19.63 0.28
CA GLY A 209 7.41 -18.86 0.45
C GLY A 209 7.22 -17.40 0.06
N ALA A 210 6.63 -17.14 -1.11
CA ALA A 210 6.31 -15.80 -1.57
C ALA A 210 5.42 -15.04 -0.56
N ALA A 211 4.36 -15.66 -0.05
CA ALA A 211 3.48 -15.04 0.94
C ALA A 211 4.19 -14.71 2.27
N ILE A 212 5.09 -15.58 2.74
CA ILE A 212 5.88 -15.35 3.96
C ILE A 212 6.83 -14.17 3.75
N VAL A 213 7.52 -14.10 2.61
CA VAL A 213 8.44 -13.00 2.30
C VAL A 213 7.68 -11.68 2.18
N PHE A 214 6.55 -11.68 1.47
CA PHE A 214 5.67 -10.52 1.36
C PHE A 214 5.24 -10.02 2.75
N THR A 215 4.71 -10.93 3.57
CA THR A 215 4.24 -10.62 4.93
C THR A 215 5.35 -10.06 5.80
N SER A 216 6.53 -10.69 5.77
CA SER A 216 7.69 -10.26 6.54
C SER A 216 8.16 -8.88 6.11
N SER A 217 8.12 -8.60 4.80
CA SER A 217 8.47 -7.29 4.24
C SER A 217 7.49 -6.21 4.70
N VAL A 218 6.18 -6.50 4.64
CA VAL A 218 5.12 -5.60 5.13
C VAL A 218 5.28 -5.28 6.60
N VAL A 219 5.52 -6.30 7.43
CA VAL A 219 5.76 -6.13 8.86
C VAL A 219 7.01 -5.29 9.11
N PHE A 220 8.12 -5.61 8.42
CA PHE A 220 9.40 -4.93 8.58
C PHE A 220 9.31 -3.42 8.31
N TRP A 221 8.81 -3.02 7.13
CA TRP A 221 8.77 -1.60 6.79
C TRP A 221 7.80 -0.83 7.68
N ASN A 222 6.65 -1.43 8.07
CA ASN A 222 5.70 -0.80 8.99
C ASN A 222 6.35 -0.55 10.36
N ILE A 223 7.05 -1.54 10.91
CA ILE A 223 7.75 -1.41 12.20
C ILE A 223 8.82 -0.32 12.13
N CYS A 224 9.67 -0.30 11.09
CA CYS A 224 10.69 0.72 10.91
C CYS A 224 10.09 2.13 10.88
N VAL A 225 8.99 2.30 10.16
CA VAL A 225 8.27 3.58 10.03
C VAL A 225 7.67 4.02 11.36
N VAL A 226 7.01 3.11 12.08
CA VAL A 226 6.41 3.38 13.40
C VAL A 226 7.48 3.77 14.42
N ILE A 227 8.58 3.03 14.49
CA ILE A 227 9.70 3.33 15.39
C ILE A 227 10.29 4.71 15.07
N TYR A 228 10.46 5.03 13.78
CA TYR A 228 10.99 6.33 13.37
C TYR A 228 10.07 7.48 13.82
N VAL A 229 8.76 7.35 13.57
CA VAL A 229 7.80 8.39 13.96
C VAL A 229 7.72 8.53 15.49
N TYR A 230 7.68 7.41 16.22
CA TYR A 230 7.64 7.44 17.68
C TYR A 230 8.89 8.09 18.28
N LYS A 231 10.09 7.78 17.77
CA LYS A 231 11.34 8.40 18.25
C LYS A 231 11.40 9.90 17.97
N LYS A 232 10.87 10.35 16.83
CA LYS A 232 11.03 11.74 16.39
C LYS A 232 9.94 12.67 16.92
N ASP A 233 8.68 12.26 16.81
CA ASP A 233 7.55 13.12 17.14
C ASP A 233 6.91 12.74 18.49
N ARG A 234 7.23 11.57 19.06
CA ARG A 234 6.61 11.01 20.28
C ARG A 234 5.07 10.87 20.21
N ILE A 235 4.51 10.92 19.01
CA ILE A 235 3.07 10.76 18.77
C ILE A 235 2.72 9.28 18.63
N LYS A 236 1.69 8.82 19.33
CA LYS A 236 1.19 7.44 19.21
C LYS A 236 0.17 7.36 18.08
N LEU A 237 0.66 7.15 16.86
CA LEU A 237 -0.18 6.94 15.67
C LEU A 237 -0.77 5.52 15.58
N TYR A 238 -0.46 4.64 16.54
CA TYR A 238 -0.96 3.28 16.64
C TYR A 238 -2.16 3.18 17.60
N PHE A 239 -2.98 2.15 17.40
CA PHE A 239 -4.13 1.84 18.25
C PHE A 239 -3.72 1.75 19.72
N ASN A 240 -4.21 2.69 20.53
CA ASN A 240 -4.35 2.56 21.99
C ASN A 240 -5.42 3.57 22.47
#